data_AF-A0A7X0ICB1-F1
#
_entry.id   AF-A0A7X0ICB1-F1
#
_cell.length_a   1.000
_cell.length_b   1.000
_cell.length_c   1.000
_cell.angle_alpha   90.00
_cell.angle_beta   90.00
_cell.angle_gamma   90.00
#
_symmetry.space_group_name_H-M   'P 1'
#
loop_
_entity.id
_entity.type
_entity.pdbx_description
1 polymer ?
#
loop_
_entity_poly.entity_id
_entity_poly.type
_entity_poly.pdbx_seq_one_letter_code
_entity_poly.pdbx_strand_id
1 'polypeptide(L)'
;MSSPRPVPPDSAAHAGRRLAWLDALRGVGAVAVLLEHMLYRFLPGLRPYWMNLGIYGVMVFFLVSGYVIPASLENKGDVRRFWLGRLFRLYPLYLLVIVIVLLSTPLVPVRQGVGADPETVAAHVTMLLDLVWTPGIGETMWTLSYEMAFYLLITALFVGGSHRRSGLFAVLSAVAALGVGLLLARPLTAYVAAELWTFGVMAAGLALVLVGRGWVRAVGAVVVGALAVVLVLVGGRIPWLGPAILSVMFTGTVLYRWERGEISHLWAVAGVAVPLAATPFFAARAGWWADPPVWLATMALVAATFALGMAFRRRRVPRALVWLGLVSYSVYLLHHPLMKLFLAVYGDPRREPLLLQAALAVAYITVVLGLSWVTYRLVERPMQTLGRRLSRALPEPPVPTRGRETVSASNLG
;
A
#
# COMPACT_ATOMS: atom_id res chain seq x y z
N MET A 1 -21.84 -2.43 43.50
CA MET A 1 -20.50 -2.19 42.93
C MET A 1 -20.00 -3.51 42.33
N SER A 2 -20.20 -3.71 41.03
CA SER A 2 -19.75 -4.91 40.31
C SER A 2 -18.39 -4.64 39.66
N SER A 3 -17.34 -5.28 40.19
CA SER A 3 -15.97 -5.23 39.69
C SER A 3 -15.87 -5.70 38.22
N PRO A 4 -15.01 -5.08 37.37
CA PRO A 4 -14.82 -5.53 36.00
C PRO A 4 -14.16 -6.92 35.99
N ARG A 5 -14.72 -7.87 35.23
CA ARG A 5 -14.11 -9.20 35.04
C ARG A 5 -12.75 -9.05 34.33
N PRO A 6 -11.71 -9.78 34.77
CA PRO A 6 -10.42 -9.76 34.09
C PRO A 6 -10.56 -10.36 32.68
N VAL A 7 -9.97 -9.67 31.70
CA VAL A 7 -9.91 -10.13 30.30
C VAL A 7 -9.02 -11.39 30.26
N PRO A 8 -9.46 -12.50 29.65
CA PRO A 8 -8.67 -13.72 29.62
C PRO A 8 -7.36 -13.52 28.82
N PRO A 9 -6.25 -14.16 29.25
CA PRO A 9 -4.91 -14.01 28.66
C PRO A 9 -4.84 -14.46 27.18
N ASP A 10 -5.81 -15.23 26.71
CA ASP A 10 -5.88 -15.72 25.33
C ASP A 10 -6.15 -14.64 24.28
N SER A 11 -6.76 -13.51 24.66
CA SER A 11 -7.12 -12.44 23.71
C SER A 11 -5.89 -11.77 23.07
N ALA A 12 -4.81 -11.59 23.81
CA ALA A 12 -3.56 -10.99 23.33
C ALA A 12 -2.73 -11.96 22.46
N ALA A 13 -2.69 -13.24 22.83
CA ALA A 13 -2.03 -14.29 22.04
C ALA A 13 -2.74 -14.55 20.70
N HIS A 14 -4.07 -14.44 20.67
CA HIS A 14 -4.87 -14.53 19.45
C HIS A 14 -4.72 -13.28 18.56
N ALA A 15 -4.62 -12.08 19.14
CA ALA A 15 -4.37 -10.85 18.39
C ALA A 15 -2.99 -10.85 17.71
N GLY A 16 -1.94 -11.33 18.39
CA GLY A 16 -0.60 -11.48 17.83
C GLY A 16 -0.50 -12.54 16.72
N ARG A 17 -1.28 -13.62 16.83
CA ARG A 17 -1.38 -14.65 15.77
C ARG A 17 -2.11 -14.17 14.53
N ARG A 18 -3.13 -13.32 14.69
CA ARG A 18 -4.00 -12.88 13.59
C ARG A 18 -3.30 -11.99 12.56
N LEU A 19 -2.17 -11.36 12.92
CA LEU A 19 -1.38 -10.51 12.02
C LEU A 19 -0.16 -11.23 11.43
N ALA A 20 0.34 -12.29 12.07
CA ALA A 20 1.58 -12.95 11.66
C ALA A 20 1.54 -13.52 10.22
N TRP A 21 0.38 -14.01 9.77
CA TRP A 21 0.23 -14.50 8.40
C TRP A 21 0.21 -13.35 7.38
N LEU A 22 -0.38 -12.20 7.71
CA LEU A 22 -0.33 -11.01 6.88
C LEU A 22 1.09 -10.45 6.79
N ASP A 23 1.83 -10.46 7.90
CA ASP A 23 3.25 -10.10 7.89
C ASP A 23 4.05 -11.06 6.99
N ALA A 24 3.81 -12.37 7.08
CA ALA A 24 4.46 -13.33 6.17
C ALA A 24 4.13 -13.06 4.70
N LEU A 25 2.88 -12.74 4.35
CA LEU A 25 2.51 -12.37 2.99
C LEU A 25 3.24 -11.10 2.51
N ARG A 26 3.39 -10.11 3.39
CA ARG A 26 4.23 -8.91 3.11
C ARG A 26 5.69 -9.28 2.88
N GLY A 27 6.22 -10.21 3.68
CA GLY A 27 7.58 -10.72 3.51
C GLY A 27 7.79 -11.41 2.16
N VAL A 28 6.84 -12.27 1.75
CA VAL A 28 6.83 -12.90 0.41
C VAL A 28 6.81 -11.84 -0.69
N GLY A 29 5.94 -10.83 -0.56
CA GLY A 29 5.88 -9.73 -1.52
C GLY A 29 7.19 -8.93 -1.62
N ALA A 30 7.82 -8.61 -0.48
CA ALA A 30 9.10 -7.90 -0.47
C ALA A 30 10.22 -8.68 -1.17
N VAL A 31 10.30 -9.98 -0.88
CA VAL A 31 11.30 -10.87 -1.50
C VAL A 31 11.04 -10.99 -3.00
N ALA A 32 9.79 -11.13 -3.44
CA ALA A 32 9.48 -11.20 -4.86
C ALA A 32 9.90 -9.93 -5.62
N VAL A 33 9.66 -8.75 -5.04
CA VAL A 33 10.12 -7.46 -5.63
C VAL A 33 11.63 -7.36 -5.66
N LEU A 34 12.30 -7.75 -4.57
CA LEU A 34 13.77 -7.79 -4.50
C LEU A 34 14.35 -8.70 -5.58
N LEU A 35 13.79 -9.91 -5.71
CA LEU A 35 14.20 -10.91 -6.70
C LEU A 35 13.94 -10.42 -8.13
N GLU A 36 12.82 -9.77 -8.42
CA GLU A 36 12.54 -9.23 -9.76
C GLU A 36 13.67 -8.32 -10.25
N HIS A 37 14.09 -7.36 -9.42
CA HIS A 37 15.13 -6.39 -9.78
C HIS A 37 16.53 -7.01 -9.74
N MET A 38 16.78 -7.93 -8.80
CA MET A 38 18.05 -8.62 -8.69
C MET A 38 18.26 -9.60 -9.84
N LEU A 39 17.30 -10.48 -10.14
CA LEU A 39 17.43 -11.49 -11.20
C LEU A 39 17.69 -10.83 -12.55
N TYR A 40 16.99 -9.73 -12.86
CA TYR A 40 17.23 -8.98 -14.10
C TYR A 40 18.69 -8.47 -14.23
N ARG A 41 19.35 -8.15 -13.11
CA ARG A 41 20.70 -7.57 -13.08
C ARG A 41 21.81 -8.58 -12.86
N PHE A 42 21.57 -9.61 -12.06
CA PHE A 42 22.61 -10.56 -11.64
C PHE A 42 22.47 -11.92 -12.32
N LEU A 43 21.25 -12.44 -12.47
CA LEU A 43 21.00 -13.82 -12.93
C LEU A 43 19.81 -13.85 -13.90
N PRO A 44 19.91 -13.18 -15.07
CA PRO A 44 18.76 -12.98 -15.96
C PRO A 44 18.18 -14.29 -16.48
N GLY A 45 18.98 -15.35 -16.62
CA GLY A 45 18.52 -16.69 -17.03
C GLY A 45 17.58 -17.38 -16.03
N LEU A 46 17.54 -16.92 -14.77
CA LEU A 46 16.64 -17.46 -13.74
C LEU A 46 15.37 -16.62 -13.57
N ARG A 47 15.24 -15.50 -14.29
CA ARG A 47 14.06 -14.64 -14.20
C ARG A 47 12.88 -15.31 -14.94
N PRO A 48 11.73 -15.52 -14.29
CA PRO A 48 10.55 -16.02 -14.99
C PRO A 48 10.01 -14.95 -15.92
N TYR A 49 9.64 -15.34 -17.14
CA TYR A 49 8.99 -14.46 -18.14
C TYR A 49 7.51 -14.78 -18.36
N TRP A 50 7.01 -15.88 -17.78
CA TRP A 50 5.59 -16.24 -17.78
C TRP A 50 4.79 -15.54 -16.66
N MET A 51 5.49 -14.86 -15.73
CA MET A 51 4.92 -13.98 -14.72
C MET A 51 5.86 -12.81 -14.44
N ASN A 52 5.39 -11.76 -13.77
CA ASN A 52 6.27 -10.70 -13.25
C ASN A 52 6.33 -10.75 -11.71
N LEU A 53 7.51 -11.02 -11.14
CA LEU A 53 7.67 -11.17 -9.68
C LEU A 53 7.48 -9.83 -8.95
N GLY A 54 7.83 -8.71 -9.59
CA GLY A 54 7.67 -7.37 -9.05
C GLY A 54 6.20 -6.97 -8.91
N ILE A 55 5.43 -7.07 -9.99
CA ILE A 55 3.99 -6.81 -9.99
C ILE A 55 3.27 -7.79 -9.07
N TYR A 56 3.64 -9.08 -9.07
CA TYR A 56 3.13 -10.04 -8.10
C TYR A 56 3.32 -9.56 -6.67
N GLY A 57 4.55 -9.19 -6.28
CA GLY A 57 4.84 -8.76 -4.91
C GLY A 57 4.12 -7.46 -4.53
N VAL A 58 4.07 -6.49 -5.45
CA VAL A 58 3.34 -5.22 -5.27
C VAL A 58 1.84 -5.46 -5.09
N MET A 59 1.23 -6.35 -5.86
CA MET A 59 -0.21 -6.65 -5.75
C MET A 59 -0.54 -7.44 -4.48
N VAL A 60 0.35 -8.33 -4.02
CA VAL A 60 0.23 -8.94 -2.68
C VAL A 60 0.28 -7.87 -1.58
N PHE A 61 1.19 -6.89 -1.68
CA PHE A 61 1.24 -5.77 -0.74
C PHE A 61 -0.06 -4.97 -0.73
N PHE A 62 -0.59 -4.60 -1.90
CA PHE A 62 -1.83 -3.83 -1.99
C PHE A 62 -3.02 -4.61 -1.44
N LEU A 63 -3.13 -5.90 -1.72
CA LEU A 63 -4.20 -6.73 -1.19
C LEU A 63 -4.11 -6.83 0.35
N VAL A 64 -2.91 -7.04 0.90
CA VAL A 64 -2.69 -7.01 2.36
C VAL A 64 -2.98 -5.62 2.96
N SER A 65 -2.55 -4.55 2.31
CA SER A 65 -2.83 -3.17 2.75
C SER A 65 -4.34 -2.90 2.75
N GLY A 66 -5.05 -3.34 1.72
CA GLY A 66 -6.51 -3.31 1.63
C GLY A 66 -7.24 -4.06 2.74
N TYR A 67 -6.65 -5.16 3.21
CA TYR A 67 -7.15 -5.93 4.35
C TYR A 67 -6.94 -5.18 5.69
N VAL A 68 -5.78 -4.53 5.87
CA VAL A 68 -5.37 -3.95 7.18
C VAL A 68 -5.78 -2.49 7.36
N ILE A 69 -5.78 -1.68 6.31
CA ILE A 69 -5.97 -0.22 6.41
C ILE A 69 -7.37 0.15 6.92
N PRO A 70 -8.48 -0.34 6.32
CA PRO A 70 -9.83 -0.03 6.81
C PRO A 70 -10.05 -0.55 8.21
N ALA A 71 -9.63 -1.79 8.48
CA ALA A 71 -9.69 -2.40 9.82
C ALA A 71 -8.95 -1.54 10.87
N SER A 72 -7.80 -0.97 10.52
CA SER A 72 -7.06 -0.08 11.42
C SER A 72 -7.75 1.26 11.66
N LEU A 73 -8.53 1.79 10.71
CA LEU A 73 -9.30 3.01 10.92
C LEU A 73 -10.53 2.71 11.79
N GLU A 74 -11.26 1.64 11.48
CA GLU A 74 -12.41 1.16 12.24
C GLU A 74 -12.04 0.84 13.71
N ASN A 75 -10.94 0.12 13.93
CA ASN A 75 -10.48 -0.24 15.29
C ASN A 75 -10.03 0.98 16.11
N LYS A 76 -9.55 2.05 15.47
CA LYS A 76 -9.16 3.28 16.17
C LYS A 76 -10.36 4.19 16.43
N GLY A 77 -11.38 4.15 15.57
CA GLY A 77 -12.57 5.01 15.65
C GLY A 77 -12.31 6.50 15.43
N ASP A 78 -11.06 6.91 15.19
CA ASP A 78 -10.65 8.30 15.07
C ASP A 78 -9.65 8.48 13.92
N VAL A 79 -9.99 9.42 13.04
CA VAL A 79 -9.22 9.79 11.86
C VAL A 79 -7.88 10.42 12.25
N ARG A 80 -7.80 11.16 13.37
CA ARG A 80 -6.53 11.77 13.83
C ARG A 80 -5.54 10.69 14.27
N ARG A 81 -5.98 9.80 15.16
CA ARG A 81 -5.20 8.61 15.58
C ARG A 81 -4.81 7.73 14.39
N PHE A 82 -5.65 7.66 13.36
CA PHE A 82 -5.33 6.94 12.13
C PHE A 82 -4.16 7.59 11.38
N TRP A 83 -4.29 8.86 10.97
CA TRP A 83 -3.27 9.58 10.19
C TRP A 83 -1.94 9.70 10.92
N LEU A 84 -1.96 9.98 12.22
CA LEU A 84 -0.74 10.03 13.03
C LEU A 84 0.01 8.69 12.98
N GLY A 85 -0.71 7.57 13.10
CA GLY A 85 -0.11 6.24 12.98
C GLY A 85 0.45 5.94 11.58
N ARG A 86 -0.08 6.55 10.51
CA ARG A 86 0.42 6.37 9.13
C ARG A 86 1.63 7.25 8.84
N LEU A 87 1.59 8.50 9.28
CA LEU A 87 2.70 9.43 9.18
C LEU A 87 3.98 8.84 9.78
N PHE A 88 3.92 8.40 11.04
CA PHE A 88 5.05 7.80 11.76
C PHE A 88 5.44 6.39 11.29
N ARG A 89 4.63 5.77 10.43
CA ARG A 89 4.93 4.48 9.82
C ARG A 89 5.66 4.65 8.48
N LEU A 90 5.26 5.62 7.67
CA LEU A 90 5.72 5.76 6.28
C LEU A 90 6.86 6.77 6.15
N TYR A 91 6.64 8.01 6.60
CA TYR A 91 7.55 9.12 6.32
C TYR A 91 8.98 8.94 6.87
N PRO A 92 9.22 8.39 8.07
CA PRO A 92 10.58 8.34 8.61
C PRO A 92 11.56 7.58 7.71
N LEU A 93 11.18 6.39 7.25
CA LEU A 93 12.03 5.62 6.34
C LEU A 93 12.03 6.22 4.93
N TYR A 94 10.87 6.69 4.45
CA TYR A 94 10.78 7.33 3.13
C TYR A 94 11.73 8.53 3.01
N LEU A 95 11.76 9.41 4.02
CA LEU A 95 12.67 10.56 4.08
C LEU A 95 14.13 10.13 4.24
N LEU A 96 14.42 9.13 5.06
CA LEU A 96 15.77 8.57 5.17
C LEU A 96 16.29 8.08 3.81
N VAL A 97 15.46 7.38 3.06
CA VAL A 97 15.82 6.85 1.74
C VAL A 97 16.05 7.99 0.74
N ILE A 98 15.23 9.04 0.78
CA ILE A 98 15.48 10.27 0.00
C ILE A 98 16.87 10.84 0.33
N VAL A 99 17.18 11.00 1.62
CA VAL A 99 18.51 11.49 2.06
C VAL A 99 19.63 10.58 1.57
N ILE A 100 19.49 9.26 1.69
CA ILE A 100 20.50 8.30 1.18
C ILE A 100 20.73 8.48 -0.31
N VAL A 101 19.66 8.61 -1.11
CA VAL A 101 19.79 8.79 -2.56
C VAL A 101 20.46 10.13 -2.88
N LEU A 102 20.09 11.22 -2.20
CA LEU A 102 20.70 12.54 -2.38
C LEU A 102 22.19 12.54 -1.99
N LEU A 103 22.57 11.85 -0.91
CA LEU A 103 23.97 11.71 -0.52
C LEU A 103 24.78 10.82 -1.48
N SER A 104 24.13 9.88 -2.17
CA SER A 104 24.78 9.02 -3.17
C SER A 104 25.03 9.71 -4.51
N THR A 105 24.56 10.94 -4.71
CA THR A 105 24.64 11.68 -5.98
C THR A 105 26.03 11.83 -6.60
N PRO A 106 27.14 11.93 -5.83
CA PRO A 106 28.47 11.96 -6.42
C PRO A 106 28.84 10.66 -7.16
N LEU A 107 28.22 9.53 -6.78
CA LEU A 107 28.48 8.20 -7.37
C LEU A 107 27.36 7.79 -8.33
N VAL A 108 26.12 8.12 -8.00
CA VAL A 108 24.91 7.71 -8.72
C VAL A 108 24.10 8.97 -9.01
N PRO A 109 24.11 9.50 -10.25
CA PRO A 109 23.30 10.65 -10.61
C PRO A 109 21.82 10.44 -10.26
N VAL A 110 21.16 11.51 -9.80
CA VAL A 110 19.70 11.48 -9.60
C VAL A 110 19.02 11.08 -10.91
N ARG A 111 17.93 10.31 -10.79
CA ARG A 111 17.13 9.91 -11.94
C ARG A 111 16.74 11.14 -12.78
N GLN A 112 16.90 11.02 -14.11
CA GLN A 112 16.49 12.08 -15.03
C GLN A 112 15.00 12.42 -14.86
N GLY A 113 14.69 13.72 -14.93
CA GLY A 113 13.34 14.25 -14.74
C GLY A 113 12.94 14.50 -13.29
N VAL A 114 13.78 14.16 -12.30
CA VAL A 114 13.59 14.61 -10.92
C VAL A 114 14.21 16.00 -10.79
N GLY A 115 13.37 17.02 -10.62
CA GLY A 115 13.82 18.39 -10.43
C GLY A 115 14.12 18.73 -8.97
N ALA A 116 14.70 19.91 -8.75
CA ALA A 116 14.94 20.50 -7.42
C ALA A 116 13.95 21.65 -7.12
N ASP A 117 12.89 21.73 -7.91
CA ASP A 117 11.84 22.75 -7.87
C ASP A 117 10.76 22.45 -6.80
N PRO A 118 9.98 23.47 -6.39
CA PRO A 118 8.89 23.32 -5.43
C PRO A 118 7.83 22.29 -5.82
N GLU A 119 7.56 22.11 -7.12
CA GLU A 119 6.60 21.15 -7.66
C GLU A 119 7.05 19.72 -7.33
N THR A 120 8.32 19.41 -7.61
CA THR A 120 8.91 18.11 -7.28
C THR A 120 8.90 17.85 -5.78
N VAL A 121 9.20 18.87 -4.97
CA VAL A 121 9.10 18.78 -3.50
C VAL A 121 7.67 18.51 -3.07
N ALA A 122 6.69 19.23 -3.61
CA ALA A 122 5.27 19.06 -3.29
C ALA A 122 4.78 17.64 -3.61
N ALA A 123 5.15 17.10 -4.77
CA ALA A 123 4.84 15.73 -5.17
C ALA A 123 5.43 14.68 -4.20
N HIS A 124 6.67 14.87 -3.74
CA HIS A 124 7.31 13.97 -2.77
C HIS A 124 6.74 14.12 -1.35
N VAL A 125 6.43 15.34 -0.92
CA VAL A 125 5.83 15.62 0.39
C VAL A 125 4.42 15.05 0.49
N THR A 126 3.63 15.12 -0.59
CA THR A 126 2.31 14.47 -0.62
C THR A 126 2.39 12.95 -0.74
N MET A 127 3.53 12.42 -1.18
CA MET A 127 3.72 11.02 -1.57
C MET A 127 2.87 10.62 -2.80
N LEU A 128 2.24 11.57 -3.50
CA LEU A 128 1.36 11.34 -4.66
C LEU A 128 2.10 11.46 -6.01
N LEU A 129 3.44 11.53 -5.99
CA LEU A 129 4.32 11.73 -7.14
C LEU A 129 3.94 10.96 -8.42
N ASP A 130 3.54 9.69 -8.32
CA ASP A 130 3.19 8.91 -9.53
C ASP A 130 1.90 9.40 -10.21
N LEU A 131 0.96 9.89 -9.41
CA LEU A 131 -0.37 10.34 -9.86
C LEU A 131 -0.35 11.78 -10.39
N VAL A 132 0.67 12.55 -10.03
CA VAL A 132 0.94 13.88 -10.57
C VAL A 132 2.09 13.86 -11.59
N TRP A 133 2.48 12.68 -12.06
CA TRP A 133 3.47 12.47 -13.11
C TRP A 133 4.89 12.96 -12.79
N THR A 134 5.21 13.13 -11.51
CA THR A 134 6.56 13.47 -11.05
C THR A 134 7.40 12.20 -10.88
N PRO A 135 8.58 12.09 -11.51
CA PRO A 135 9.49 10.97 -11.27
C PRO A 135 9.92 10.91 -9.80
N GLY A 136 9.89 9.71 -9.22
CA GLY A 136 10.36 9.50 -7.86
C GLY A 136 11.89 9.48 -7.80
N ILE A 137 12.44 10.08 -6.74
CA ILE A 137 13.87 9.98 -6.38
C ILE A 137 14.31 8.51 -6.34
N GLY A 138 13.52 7.66 -5.69
CA GLY A 138 13.62 6.20 -5.76
C GLY A 138 12.61 5.62 -6.74
N GLU A 139 13.03 4.72 -7.61
CA GLU A 139 12.15 4.17 -8.64
C GLU A 139 10.95 3.43 -8.07
N THR A 140 11.08 2.81 -6.90
CA THR A 140 10.02 2.00 -6.27
C THR A 140 8.99 2.85 -5.52
N MET A 141 9.23 4.16 -5.37
CA MET A 141 8.37 5.07 -4.60
C MET A 141 6.99 5.27 -5.22
N TRP A 142 6.82 4.98 -6.51
CA TRP A 142 5.54 5.15 -7.22
C TRP A 142 4.36 4.43 -6.54
N THR A 143 4.60 3.24 -6.01
CA THR A 143 3.56 2.44 -5.33
C THR A 143 2.99 3.13 -4.09
N LEU A 144 3.78 3.98 -3.43
CA LEU A 144 3.35 4.70 -2.24
C LEU A 144 2.27 5.73 -2.58
N SER A 145 2.24 6.26 -3.80
CA SER A 145 1.19 7.18 -4.26
C SER A 145 -0.19 6.53 -4.25
N TYR A 146 -0.27 5.27 -4.66
CA TYR A 146 -1.52 4.51 -4.62
C TYR A 146 -1.93 4.14 -3.18
N GLU A 147 -0.97 3.83 -2.31
CA GLU A 147 -1.26 3.61 -0.89
C GLU A 147 -1.77 4.91 -0.22
N MET A 148 -1.16 6.06 -0.54
CA MET A 148 -1.61 7.38 -0.08
C MET A 148 -3.01 7.73 -0.57
N ALA A 149 -3.29 7.53 -1.87
CA ALA A 149 -4.62 7.74 -2.41
C ALA A 149 -5.66 6.85 -1.71
N PHE A 150 -5.32 5.60 -1.39
CA PHE A 150 -6.20 4.72 -0.63
C PHE A 150 -6.42 5.20 0.82
N TYR A 151 -5.39 5.78 1.48
CA TYR A 151 -5.56 6.39 2.80
C TYR A 151 -6.56 7.57 2.77
N LEU A 152 -6.47 8.44 1.77
CA LEU A 152 -7.40 9.55 1.56
C LEU A 152 -8.82 9.03 1.28
N LEU A 153 -8.96 8.03 0.40
CA LEU A 153 -10.25 7.46 0.03
C LEU A 153 -10.93 6.74 1.21
N ILE A 154 -10.20 5.91 1.97
CA ILE A 154 -10.76 5.23 3.15
C ILE A 154 -11.12 6.24 4.24
N THR A 155 -10.38 7.33 4.38
CA THR A 155 -10.76 8.43 5.27
C THR A 155 -12.10 9.03 4.85
N ALA A 156 -12.27 9.31 3.55
CA ALA A 156 -13.52 9.85 3.00
C ALA A 156 -14.71 8.91 3.23
N LEU A 157 -14.54 7.62 2.91
CA LEU A 157 -15.57 6.59 3.07
C LEU A 157 -15.93 6.33 4.54
N PHE A 158 -14.95 6.45 5.45
CA PHE A 158 -15.21 6.28 6.88
C PHE A 158 -16.01 7.45 7.44
N VAL A 159 -15.60 8.69 7.16
CA VAL A 159 -16.32 9.91 7.57
C VAL A 159 -17.73 9.94 6.97
N GLY A 160 -17.87 9.57 5.69
CA GLY A 160 -19.17 9.49 5.01
C GLY A 160 -20.00 8.25 5.33
N GLY A 161 -19.57 7.38 6.27
CA GLY A 161 -20.31 6.19 6.68
C GLY A 161 -20.45 5.09 5.62
N SER A 162 -19.83 5.25 4.45
CA SER A 162 -19.97 4.34 3.30
C SER A 162 -18.90 3.24 3.25
N HIS A 163 -17.93 3.25 4.18
CA HIS A 163 -16.84 2.27 4.24
C HIS A 163 -17.30 0.80 4.24
N ARG A 164 -18.53 0.52 4.70
CA ARG A 164 -19.16 -0.82 4.68
C ARG A 164 -19.48 -1.37 3.29
N ARG A 165 -19.58 -0.51 2.29
CA ARG A 165 -19.89 -0.89 0.89
C ARG A 165 -18.64 -1.29 0.10
N SER A 166 -17.64 -1.90 0.74
CA SER A 166 -16.34 -2.20 0.11
C SER A 166 -16.44 -3.11 -1.12
N GLY A 167 -17.44 -4.00 -1.18
CA GLY A 167 -17.67 -4.85 -2.35
C GLY A 167 -18.09 -4.07 -3.60
N LEU A 168 -18.94 -3.05 -3.43
CA LEU A 168 -19.32 -2.14 -4.52
C LEU A 168 -18.08 -1.38 -5.02
N PHE A 169 -17.29 -0.79 -4.12
CA PHE A 169 -16.10 -0.06 -4.52
C PHE A 169 -15.05 -0.95 -5.19
N ALA A 170 -14.90 -2.21 -4.77
CA ALA A 170 -14.02 -3.17 -5.44
C ALA A 170 -14.40 -3.37 -6.92
N VAL A 171 -15.69 -3.62 -7.17
CA VAL A 171 -16.21 -3.84 -8.53
C VAL A 171 -16.21 -2.56 -9.36
N LEU A 172 -16.60 -1.42 -8.80
CA LEU A 172 -16.53 -0.14 -9.50
C LEU A 172 -15.10 0.20 -9.91
N SER A 173 -14.11 -0.02 -9.05
CA SER A 173 -12.70 0.19 -9.40
C SER A 173 -12.20 -0.79 -10.47
N ALA A 174 -12.69 -2.04 -10.49
CA ALA A 174 -12.35 -3.02 -11.53
C ALA A 174 -12.94 -2.62 -12.89
N VAL A 175 -14.21 -2.22 -12.91
CA VAL A 175 -14.89 -1.72 -14.11
C VAL A 175 -14.24 -0.42 -14.60
N ALA A 176 -13.85 0.47 -13.68
CA ALA A 176 -13.10 1.67 -14.01
C ALA A 176 -11.72 1.35 -14.60
N ALA A 177 -11.02 0.31 -14.12
CA ALA A 177 -9.75 -0.12 -14.72
C ALA A 177 -9.94 -0.53 -16.19
N LEU A 178 -10.97 -1.35 -16.47
CA LEU A 178 -11.31 -1.76 -17.83
C LEU A 178 -11.71 -0.56 -18.71
N GLY A 179 -12.60 0.30 -18.21
CA GLY A 179 -13.06 1.49 -18.92
C GLY A 179 -11.93 2.48 -19.22
N VAL A 180 -11.07 2.77 -18.24
CA VAL A 180 -9.88 3.60 -18.43
C VAL A 180 -8.91 2.95 -19.41
N GLY A 181 -8.71 1.63 -19.33
CA GLY A 181 -7.87 0.89 -20.28
C GLY A 181 -8.38 1.00 -21.72
N LEU A 182 -9.70 0.95 -21.92
CA LEU A 182 -10.34 1.11 -23.23
C LEU A 182 -10.25 2.55 -23.76
N LEU A 183 -10.37 3.55 -22.89
CA LEU A 183 -10.59 4.95 -23.29
C LEU A 183 -9.31 5.80 -23.28
N LEU A 184 -8.32 5.49 -22.43
CA LEU A 184 -7.13 6.32 -22.23
C LEU A 184 -5.85 5.56 -22.60
N ALA A 185 -5.21 6.00 -23.67
CA ALA A 185 -3.87 5.51 -24.04
C ALA A 185 -2.73 6.22 -23.27
N ARG A 186 -3.00 7.39 -22.70
CA ARG A 186 -2.02 8.23 -21.96
C ARG A 186 -2.68 8.91 -20.75
N PRO A 187 -1.93 9.20 -19.67
CA PRO A 187 -2.46 9.94 -18.52
C PRO A 187 -2.81 11.37 -18.90
N LEU A 188 -3.88 11.92 -18.30
CA LEU A 188 -4.33 13.29 -18.54
C LEU A 188 -3.58 14.31 -17.67
N THR A 189 -3.09 13.91 -16.49
CA THR A 189 -2.31 14.83 -15.62
C THR A 189 -0.94 15.19 -16.20
N ALA A 190 -0.40 14.40 -17.13
CA ALA A 190 0.85 14.73 -17.82
C ALA A 190 0.78 16.06 -18.61
N TYR A 191 -0.42 16.63 -18.77
CA TYR A 191 -0.65 17.88 -19.48
C TYR A 191 -0.95 19.06 -18.55
N VAL A 192 -0.91 18.87 -17.23
CA VAL A 192 -1.27 19.89 -16.24
C VAL A 192 -0.25 19.89 -15.10
N ALA A 193 0.28 21.07 -14.74
CA ALA A 193 1.09 21.26 -13.54
C ALA A 193 0.22 21.10 -12.28
N ALA A 194 0.04 19.85 -11.84
CA ALA A 194 -0.93 19.47 -10.82
C ALA A 194 -0.31 19.32 -9.41
N GLU A 195 1.01 19.42 -9.27
CA GLU A 195 1.75 19.09 -8.04
C GLU A 195 1.39 20.04 -6.89
N LEU A 196 1.54 21.35 -7.11
CA LEU A 196 1.24 22.37 -6.09
C LEU A 196 -0.25 22.44 -5.77
N TRP A 197 -1.11 22.30 -6.78
CA TRP A 197 -2.56 22.22 -6.60
C TRP A 197 -2.96 21.00 -5.78
N THR A 198 -2.39 19.83 -6.09
CA THR A 198 -2.61 18.59 -5.35
C THR A 198 -2.17 18.74 -3.90
N PHE A 199 -0.99 19.34 -3.67
CA PHE A 199 -0.52 19.64 -2.32
C PHE A 199 -1.50 20.54 -1.56
N GLY A 200 -1.90 21.68 -2.15
CA GLY A 200 -2.82 22.62 -1.53
C GLY A 200 -4.18 22.00 -1.20
N VAL A 201 -4.79 21.29 -2.16
CA VAL A 201 -6.09 20.62 -2.01
C VAL A 201 -6.01 19.50 -0.96
N MET A 202 -4.94 18.69 -0.97
CA MET A 202 -4.76 17.62 0.01
C MET A 202 -4.55 18.20 1.41
N ALA A 203 -3.70 19.22 1.56
CA ALA A 203 -3.42 19.86 2.84
C ALA A 203 -4.68 20.51 3.43
N ALA A 204 -5.42 21.29 2.62
CA ALA A 204 -6.67 21.92 3.04
C ALA A 204 -7.73 20.86 3.39
N GLY A 205 -7.94 19.86 2.52
CA GLY A 205 -8.89 18.79 2.75
C GLY A 205 -8.59 17.99 4.02
N LEU A 206 -7.34 17.62 4.25
CA LEU A 206 -6.92 16.94 5.48
C LEU A 206 -7.06 17.84 6.71
N ALA A 207 -6.75 19.13 6.62
CA ALA A 207 -6.97 20.07 7.72
C ALA A 207 -8.45 20.13 8.12
N LEU A 208 -9.36 20.20 7.14
CA LEU A 208 -10.81 20.16 7.36
C LEU A 208 -11.27 18.83 7.99
N VAL A 209 -10.72 17.70 7.54
CA VAL A 209 -11.04 16.38 8.11
C VAL A 209 -10.56 16.27 9.56
N LEU A 210 -9.32 16.70 9.83
CA LEU A 210 -8.66 16.50 11.11
C LEU A 210 -9.16 17.49 12.16
N VAL A 211 -9.32 18.77 11.80
CA VAL A 211 -9.71 19.82 12.74
C VAL A 211 -11.22 20.02 12.77
N GLY A 212 -11.88 19.91 11.62
CA GLY A 212 -13.30 20.20 11.45
C GLY A 212 -14.24 19.24 12.21
N ARG A 213 -15.49 19.70 12.33
CA ARG A 213 -16.60 18.99 12.98
C ARG A 213 -17.83 19.02 12.06
N GLY A 214 -18.74 18.05 12.23
CA GLY A 214 -20.00 17.98 11.48
C GLY A 214 -19.77 18.08 9.96
N TRP A 215 -20.48 19.02 9.32
CA TRP A 215 -20.42 19.23 7.88
C TRP A 215 -19.04 19.66 7.38
N VAL A 216 -18.26 20.43 8.14
CA VAL A 216 -16.90 20.88 7.74
C VAL A 216 -15.98 19.68 7.55
N ARG A 217 -16.07 18.70 8.46
CA ARG A 217 -15.34 17.44 8.34
C ARG A 217 -15.80 16.65 7.11
N ALA A 218 -17.10 16.62 6.85
CA ALA A 218 -17.65 15.94 5.69
C ALA A 218 -17.17 16.58 4.37
N VAL A 219 -17.12 17.92 4.28
CA VAL A 219 -16.56 18.63 3.13
C VAL A 219 -15.10 18.27 2.93
N GLY A 220 -14.28 18.31 3.98
CA GLY A 220 -12.88 17.88 3.91
C GLY A 220 -12.74 16.45 3.39
N ALA A 221 -13.58 15.54 3.89
CA ALA A 221 -13.60 14.14 3.47
C ALA A 221 -13.98 13.98 1.98
N VAL A 222 -14.97 14.72 1.50
CA VAL A 222 -15.35 14.75 0.08
C VAL A 222 -14.20 15.29 -0.76
N VAL A 223 -13.54 16.38 -0.34
CA VAL A 223 -12.41 16.98 -1.07
C VAL A 223 -11.26 15.98 -1.23
N VAL A 224 -10.81 15.34 -0.14
CA VAL A 224 -9.69 14.38 -0.23
C VAL A 224 -10.08 13.09 -0.96
N GLY A 225 -11.34 12.65 -0.82
CA GLY A 225 -11.86 11.49 -1.54
C GLY A 225 -11.96 11.73 -3.04
N ALA A 226 -12.49 12.89 -3.44
CA ALA A 226 -12.57 13.32 -4.83
C ALA A 226 -11.17 13.47 -5.43
N LEU A 227 -10.24 14.12 -4.72
CA LEU A 227 -8.84 14.22 -5.13
C LEU A 227 -8.24 12.83 -5.41
N ALA A 228 -8.38 11.89 -4.48
CA ALA A 228 -7.86 10.54 -4.63
C ALA A 228 -8.47 9.80 -5.84
N VAL A 229 -9.79 9.87 -6.02
CA VAL A 229 -10.49 9.23 -7.14
C VAL A 229 -10.05 9.81 -8.47
N VAL A 230 -10.04 11.15 -8.60
CA VAL A 230 -9.63 11.84 -9.83
C VAL A 230 -8.20 11.46 -10.18
N LEU A 231 -7.26 11.64 -9.24
CA LEU A 231 -5.85 11.36 -9.47
C LEU A 231 -5.60 9.90 -9.86
N VAL A 232 -6.28 8.94 -9.21
CA VAL A 232 -6.11 7.52 -9.57
C VAL A 232 -6.67 7.20 -10.96
N LEU A 233 -7.78 7.81 -11.36
CA LEU A 233 -8.42 7.53 -12.66
C LEU A 233 -7.67 8.16 -13.83
N VAL A 234 -7.07 9.34 -13.63
CA VAL A 234 -6.55 10.13 -14.76
C VAL A 234 -5.05 10.41 -14.69
N GLY A 235 -4.42 10.15 -13.53
CA GLY A 235 -3.07 10.62 -13.26
C GLY A 235 -1.96 9.58 -13.25
N GLY A 236 -2.29 8.30 -13.10
CA GLY A 236 -1.29 7.23 -13.08
C GLY A 236 -0.55 7.10 -14.41
N ARG A 237 0.78 6.93 -14.36
CA ARG A 237 1.62 6.74 -15.58
C ARG A 237 1.10 5.64 -16.51
N ILE A 238 0.49 4.61 -15.92
CA ILE A 238 -0.27 3.58 -16.63
C ILE A 238 -1.74 3.79 -16.23
N PRO A 239 -2.58 4.37 -17.12
CA PRO A 239 -3.89 4.88 -16.73
C PRO A 239 -4.77 3.85 -16.01
N TRP A 240 -4.84 2.63 -16.53
CA TRP A 240 -5.71 1.57 -16.00
C TRP A 240 -5.17 0.92 -14.72
N LEU A 241 -3.87 1.05 -14.42
CA LEU A 241 -3.22 0.36 -13.31
C LEU A 241 -3.69 0.90 -11.95
N GLY A 242 -3.94 2.21 -11.84
CA GLY A 242 -4.39 2.82 -10.60
C GLY A 242 -5.74 2.28 -10.11
N PRO A 243 -6.79 2.30 -10.95
CA PRO A 243 -8.07 1.70 -10.60
C PRO A 243 -7.97 0.19 -10.37
N ALA A 244 -7.12 -0.52 -11.10
CA ALA A 244 -6.83 -1.94 -10.86
C ALA A 244 -6.25 -2.16 -9.44
N ILE A 245 -5.29 -1.34 -9.02
CA ILE A 245 -4.73 -1.37 -7.67
C ILE A 245 -5.82 -1.10 -6.62
N LEU A 246 -6.66 -0.07 -6.80
CA LEU A 246 -7.76 0.21 -5.88
C LEU A 246 -8.73 -0.98 -5.76
N SER A 247 -9.02 -1.65 -6.89
CA SER A 247 -9.86 -2.85 -6.89
C SER A 247 -9.25 -3.98 -6.06
N VAL A 248 -7.94 -4.22 -6.20
CA VAL A 248 -7.20 -5.21 -5.39
C VAL A 248 -7.20 -4.84 -3.91
N MET A 249 -7.03 -3.56 -3.57
CA MET A 249 -7.09 -3.09 -2.19
C MET A 249 -8.48 -3.25 -1.59
N PHE A 250 -9.55 -2.85 -2.30
CA PHE A 250 -10.92 -3.07 -1.83
C PHE A 250 -11.28 -4.55 -1.76
N THR A 251 -10.75 -5.39 -2.63
CA THR A 251 -10.86 -6.86 -2.53
C THR A 251 -10.27 -7.35 -1.20
N GLY A 252 -9.11 -6.85 -0.80
CA GLY A 252 -8.56 -7.11 0.54
C GLY A 252 -9.52 -6.72 1.67
N THR A 253 -10.24 -5.60 1.54
CA THR A 253 -11.24 -5.17 2.51
C THR A 253 -12.47 -6.09 2.54
N VAL A 254 -12.93 -6.54 1.37
CA VAL A 254 -14.02 -7.54 1.26
C VAL A 254 -13.64 -8.82 1.98
N LEU A 255 -12.42 -9.31 1.78
CA LEU A 255 -11.92 -10.52 2.44
C LEU A 255 -11.80 -10.34 3.96
N TYR A 256 -11.41 -9.16 4.44
CA TYR A 256 -11.45 -8.83 5.87
C TYR A 256 -12.87 -8.91 6.44
N ARG A 257 -13.85 -8.31 5.77
CA ARG A 257 -15.27 -8.33 6.19
C ARG A 257 -15.84 -9.75 6.20
N TRP A 258 -15.51 -10.53 5.18
CA TRP A 258 -15.91 -11.93 5.10
C TRP A 258 -15.33 -12.75 6.25
N GLU A 259 -14.05 -12.59 6.56
CA GLU A 259 -13.43 -13.28 7.70
C GLU A 259 -14.06 -12.88 9.05
N ARG A 260 -14.52 -11.63 9.17
CA ARG A 260 -15.22 -11.12 10.37
C ARG A 260 -16.68 -11.56 10.45
N GLY A 261 -17.22 -12.21 9.43
CA GLY A 261 -18.63 -12.59 9.36
C GLY A 261 -19.57 -11.41 9.11
N GLU A 262 -19.06 -10.27 8.66
CA GLU A 262 -19.88 -9.09 8.32
C GLU A 262 -20.61 -9.24 6.99
N ILE A 263 -20.09 -10.09 6.11
CA ILE A 263 -20.70 -10.47 4.83
C ILE A 263 -20.62 -11.99 4.68
N SER A 264 -21.66 -12.60 4.10
CA SER A 264 -21.75 -14.06 3.92
C SER A 264 -21.20 -14.54 2.57
N HIS A 265 -21.18 -13.68 1.56
CA HIS A 265 -20.83 -14.02 0.17
C HIS A 265 -19.63 -13.21 -0.35
N LEU A 266 -18.92 -13.78 -1.33
CA LEU A 266 -17.75 -13.19 -2.00
C LEU A 266 -18.05 -12.76 -3.45
N TRP A 267 -19.30 -12.38 -3.77
CA TRP A 267 -19.68 -11.96 -5.13
C TRP A 267 -18.76 -10.87 -5.69
N ALA A 268 -18.29 -9.95 -4.84
CA ALA A 268 -17.42 -8.86 -5.26
C ALA A 268 -16.05 -9.38 -5.74
N VAL A 269 -15.53 -10.47 -5.15
CA VAL A 269 -14.28 -11.10 -5.62
C VAL A 269 -14.47 -11.65 -7.02
N ALA A 270 -15.60 -12.32 -7.29
CA ALA A 270 -15.94 -12.81 -8.62
C ALA A 270 -16.17 -11.65 -9.61
N GLY A 271 -16.87 -10.59 -9.18
CA GLY A 271 -17.13 -9.39 -9.97
C GLY A 271 -15.88 -8.57 -10.29
N VAL A 272 -14.82 -8.68 -9.49
CA VAL A 272 -13.51 -8.08 -9.76
C VAL A 272 -12.69 -8.94 -10.73
N ALA A 273 -12.77 -10.26 -10.62
CA ALA A 273 -11.90 -11.17 -11.37
C ALA A 273 -12.00 -10.96 -12.89
N VAL A 274 -13.21 -10.83 -13.44
CA VAL A 274 -13.41 -10.69 -14.89
C VAL A 274 -12.89 -9.36 -15.45
N PRO A 275 -13.30 -8.17 -14.94
CA PRO A 275 -12.79 -6.91 -15.49
C PRO A 275 -11.27 -6.76 -15.31
N LEU A 276 -10.73 -7.20 -14.18
CA LEU A 276 -9.29 -7.13 -13.91
C LEU A 276 -8.47 -8.05 -14.82
N ALA A 277 -9.01 -9.23 -15.15
CA ALA A 277 -8.42 -10.15 -16.12
C ALA A 277 -8.51 -9.61 -17.56
N ALA A 278 -9.61 -8.95 -17.92
CA ALA A 278 -9.86 -8.43 -19.26
C ALA A 278 -9.07 -7.15 -19.58
N THR A 279 -8.76 -6.33 -18.58
CA THR A 279 -8.15 -5.00 -18.78
C THR A 279 -6.92 -4.99 -19.71
N PRO A 280 -5.91 -5.87 -19.56
CA PRO A 280 -4.71 -5.81 -20.40
C PRO A 280 -4.93 -6.22 -21.87
N PHE A 281 -6.05 -6.86 -22.21
CA PHE A 281 -6.37 -7.20 -23.59
C PHE A 281 -6.75 -5.96 -24.43
N PHE A 282 -7.26 -4.93 -23.76
CA PHE A 282 -7.78 -3.73 -24.42
C PHE A 282 -6.93 -2.49 -24.13
N ALA A 283 -6.21 -2.49 -23.01
CA ALA A 283 -5.39 -1.37 -22.62
C ALA A 283 -4.16 -1.19 -23.50
N ALA A 284 -3.71 0.06 -23.65
CA ALA A 284 -2.41 0.36 -24.24
C ALA A 284 -1.31 -0.42 -23.51
N ARG A 285 -0.47 -1.12 -24.28
CA ARG A 285 0.59 -1.98 -23.73
C ARG A 285 1.56 -1.12 -22.92
N ALA A 286 1.68 -1.44 -21.63
CA ALA A 286 2.57 -0.75 -20.71
C ALA A 286 3.96 -1.43 -20.58
N GLY A 287 4.10 -2.64 -21.12
CA GLY A 287 5.31 -3.45 -21.10
C GLY A 287 4.98 -4.94 -21.06
N TRP A 288 6.00 -5.79 -21.11
CA TRP A 288 5.86 -7.26 -21.13
C TRP A 288 5.08 -7.81 -19.92
N TRP A 289 5.15 -7.13 -18.78
CA TRP A 289 4.45 -7.52 -17.56
C TRP A 289 2.92 -7.32 -17.66
N ALA A 290 2.47 -6.48 -18.59
CA ALA A 290 1.07 -6.24 -18.91
C ALA A 290 0.58 -7.11 -20.07
N ASP A 291 1.44 -7.94 -20.68
CA ASP A 291 0.98 -8.87 -21.70
C ASP A 291 -0.06 -9.82 -21.07
N PRO A 292 -1.21 -10.07 -21.74
CA PRO A 292 -2.33 -10.72 -21.07
C PRO A 292 -2.01 -12.08 -20.40
N PRO A 293 -1.26 -13.01 -21.03
CA PRO A 293 -0.88 -14.26 -20.36
C PRO A 293 -0.05 -14.05 -19.08
N VAL A 294 0.90 -13.11 -19.11
CA VAL A 294 1.77 -12.78 -17.99
C VAL A 294 0.97 -12.14 -16.86
N TRP A 295 0.07 -11.21 -17.19
CA TRP A 295 -0.82 -10.57 -16.23
C TRP A 295 -1.74 -11.57 -15.56
N LEU A 296 -2.39 -12.45 -16.34
CA LEU A 296 -3.30 -13.48 -15.82
C LEU A 296 -2.58 -14.44 -14.89
N ALA A 297 -1.40 -14.94 -15.28
CA ALA A 297 -0.58 -15.81 -14.42
C ALA A 297 -0.17 -15.09 -13.13
N THR A 298 0.24 -13.83 -13.23
CA THR A 298 0.62 -13.00 -12.07
C THR A 298 -0.57 -12.83 -11.12
N MET A 299 -1.76 -12.46 -11.61
CA MET A 299 -2.95 -12.25 -10.79
C MET A 299 -3.47 -13.56 -10.18
N ALA A 300 -3.42 -14.67 -10.92
CA ALA A 300 -3.75 -15.99 -10.40
C ALA A 300 -2.84 -16.37 -9.21
N LEU A 301 -1.54 -16.10 -9.32
CA LEU A 301 -0.60 -16.33 -8.22
C LEU A 301 -0.84 -15.40 -7.03
N VAL A 302 -1.19 -14.13 -7.23
CA VAL A 302 -1.59 -13.21 -6.15
C VAL A 302 -2.79 -13.79 -5.39
N ALA A 303 -3.83 -14.20 -6.12
CA ALA A 303 -5.04 -14.79 -5.54
C ALA A 303 -4.73 -16.09 -4.79
N ALA A 304 -3.96 -17.01 -5.40
CA ALA A 304 -3.56 -18.27 -4.80
C ALA A 304 -2.72 -18.06 -3.52
N THR A 305 -1.77 -17.12 -3.57
CA THR A 305 -0.90 -16.79 -2.42
C THR A 305 -1.73 -16.26 -1.25
N PHE A 306 -2.67 -15.34 -1.52
CA PHE A 306 -3.52 -14.80 -0.47
C PHE A 306 -4.50 -15.84 0.07
N ALA A 307 -5.11 -16.65 -0.80
CA ALA A 307 -5.99 -17.75 -0.42
C ALA A 307 -5.25 -18.78 0.46
N LEU A 308 -4.00 -19.12 0.12
CA LEU A 308 -3.13 -19.99 0.91
C LEU A 308 -2.86 -19.38 2.29
N GLY A 309 -2.44 -18.11 2.34
CA GLY A 309 -2.24 -17.39 3.61
C GLY A 309 -3.50 -17.37 4.47
N MET A 310 -4.66 -17.15 3.85
CA MET A 310 -5.96 -17.17 4.51
C MET A 310 -6.34 -18.56 5.00
N ALA A 311 -6.10 -19.63 4.23
CA ALA A 311 -6.35 -21.01 4.66
C ALA A 311 -5.52 -21.38 5.90
N PHE A 312 -4.27 -20.90 5.96
CA PHE A 312 -3.35 -21.15 7.07
C PHE A 312 -3.36 -20.08 8.17
N ARG A 313 -4.27 -19.08 8.12
CA ARG A 313 -4.29 -17.93 9.04
C ARG A 313 -4.37 -18.26 10.54
N ARG A 314 -4.89 -19.44 10.89
CA ARG A 314 -5.01 -19.93 12.27
C ARG A 314 -3.84 -20.81 12.71
N ARG A 315 -2.93 -21.15 11.80
CA ARG A 315 -1.74 -21.96 12.10
C ARG A 315 -0.58 -21.07 12.57
N ARG A 316 0.44 -21.70 13.16
CA ARG A 316 1.67 -21.00 13.52
C ARG A 316 2.47 -20.70 12.26
N VAL A 317 2.86 -19.44 12.11
CA VAL A 317 3.70 -18.99 10.99
C VAL A 317 5.18 -19.04 11.41
N PRO A 318 6.09 -19.55 10.55
CA PRO A 318 7.52 -19.55 10.82
C PRO A 318 8.05 -18.17 11.17
N ARG A 319 8.90 -18.08 12.20
CA ARG A 319 9.45 -16.81 12.69
C ARG A 319 10.22 -16.05 11.61
N ALA A 320 10.92 -16.75 10.72
CA ALA A 320 11.65 -16.15 9.61
C ALA A 320 10.71 -15.40 8.64
N LEU A 321 9.56 -15.98 8.29
CA LEU A 321 8.59 -15.32 7.40
C LEU A 321 7.95 -14.09 8.06
N VAL A 322 7.63 -14.19 9.34
CA VAL A 322 7.14 -13.03 10.11
C VAL A 322 8.20 -11.93 10.16
N TRP A 323 9.47 -12.30 10.40
CA TRP A 323 10.59 -11.36 10.42
C TRP A 323 10.77 -10.65 9.08
N LEU A 324 10.71 -11.36 7.96
CA LEU A 324 10.72 -10.76 6.61
C LEU A 324 9.56 -9.76 6.43
N GLY A 325 8.38 -10.09 6.97
CA GLY A 325 7.24 -9.19 7.02
C GLY A 325 7.47 -7.90 7.80
N LEU A 326 8.15 -8.01 8.95
CA LEU A 326 8.45 -6.86 9.80
C LEU A 326 9.42 -5.88 9.14
N VAL A 327 10.44 -6.38 8.43
CA VAL A 327 11.42 -5.55 7.72
C VAL A 327 11.02 -5.24 6.26
N SER A 328 9.83 -5.68 5.84
CA SER A 328 9.41 -5.66 4.44
C SER A 328 9.42 -4.25 3.82
N TYR A 329 9.13 -3.23 4.63
CA TYR A 329 9.08 -1.84 4.18
C TYR A 329 10.49 -1.30 3.90
N SER A 330 11.46 -1.57 4.79
CA SER A 330 12.87 -1.31 4.54
C SER A 330 13.41 -2.04 3.32
N VAL A 331 13.14 -3.34 3.17
CA VAL A 331 13.58 -4.11 1.99
C VAL A 331 13.03 -3.48 0.71
N TYR A 332 11.75 -3.11 0.72
CA TYR A 332 11.08 -2.51 -0.43
C TYR A 332 11.67 -1.15 -0.84
N LEU A 333 12.03 -0.28 0.10
CA LEU A 333 12.58 1.04 -0.24
C LEU A 333 14.10 1.04 -0.49
N LEU A 334 14.85 0.22 0.23
CA LEU A 334 16.32 0.25 0.16
C LEU A 334 16.91 -0.56 -1.00
N HIS A 335 16.24 -1.62 -1.46
CA HIS A 335 16.85 -2.51 -2.46
C HIS A 335 17.27 -1.75 -3.73
N HIS A 336 16.43 -0.86 -4.26
CA HIS A 336 16.72 -0.20 -5.52
C HIS A 336 17.84 0.87 -5.43
N PRO A 337 17.87 1.77 -4.43
CA PRO A 337 19.04 2.63 -4.18
C PRO A 337 20.33 1.83 -3.98
N LEU A 338 20.29 0.75 -3.20
CA LEU A 338 21.46 -0.10 -2.97
C LEU A 338 21.91 -0.83 -4.25
N MET A 339 20.96 -1.23 -5.11
CA MET A 339 21.26 -1.79 -6.42
C MET A 339 22.01 -0.80 -7.30
N LYS A 340 21.56 0.46 -7.35
CA LYS A 340 22.23 1.50 -8.13
C LYS A 340 23.64 1.79 -7.61
N LEU A 341 23.81 1.86 -6.29
CA LEU A 341 25.12 2.03 -5.67
C LEU A 341 26.05 0.85 -5.98
N PHE A 342 25.55 -0.38 -5.86
CA PHE A 342 26.30 -1.58 -6.24
C PHE A 342 26.77 -1.50 -7.69
N LEU A 343 25.87 -1.18 -8.63
CA LEU A 343 26.20 -1.09 -10.05
C LEU A 343 27.18 0.05 -10.38
N ALA A 344 27.14 1.16 -9.63
CA ALA A 344 28.09 2.25 -9.81
C ALA A 344 29.50 1.90 -9.32
N VAL A 345 29.63 1.08 -8.28
CA VAL A 345 30.93 0.68 -7.69
C VAL A 345 31.50 -0.56 -8.38
N TYR A 346 30.68 -1.59 -8.60
CA TYR A 346 31.11 -2.87 -9.16
C TYR A 346 31.06 -2.90 -10.69
N GLY A 347 30.08 -2.22 -11.29
CA GLY A 347 29.76 -2.36 -12.71
C GLY A 347 28.66 -3.41 -12.98
N ASP A 348 28.57 -3.89 -14.22
CA ASP A 348 27.55 -4.84 -14.66
C ASP A 348 27.96 -6.30 -14.36
N PRO A 349 27.36 -6.96 -13.36
CA PRO A 349 27.77 -8.30 -12.94
C PRO A 349 27.46 -9.37 -14.00
N ARG A 350 26.64 -9.09 -15.03
CA ARG A 350 26.31 -10.04 -16.10
C ARG A 350 27.51 -10.44 -16.96
N ARG A 351 28.60 -9.68 -16.86
CA ARG A 351 29.87 -9.99 -17.55
C ARG A 351 30.69 -11.06 -16.83
N GLU A 352 30.35 -11.37 -15.59
CA GLU A 352 31.09 -12.33 -14.77
C GLU A 352 30.70 -13.78 -15.04
N PRO A 353 31.53 -14.76 -14.65
CA PRO A 353 31.13 -16.17 -14.63
C PRO A 353 29.92 -16.41 -13.70
N LEU A 354 29.10 -17.42 -14.04
CA LEU A 354 27.84 -17.70 -13.33
C LEU A 354 28.00 -17.90 -11.82
N LEU A 355 29.08 -18.56 -11.38
CA LEU A 355 29.36 -18.76 -9.96
C LEU A 355 29.57 -17.45 -9.22
N LEU A 356 30.28 -16.49 -9.84
CA LEU A 356 30.50 -15.17 -9.26
C LEU A 356 29.21 -14.33 -9.32
N GLN A 357 28.43 -14.42 -10.39
CA GLN A 357 27.09 -13.80 -10.44
C GLN A 357 26.21 -14.27 -9.27
N ALA A 358 26.19 -15.58 -9.00
CA ALA A 358 25.44 -16.17 -7.90
C ALA A 358 25.98 -15.72 -6.52
N ALA A 359 27.30 -15.68 -6.34
CA ALA A 359 27.91 -15.19 -5.12
C ALA A 359 27.58 -13.71 -4.85
N LEU A 360 27.67 -12.85 -5.88
CA LEU A 360 27.32 -11.44 -5.80
C LEU A 360 25.83 -11.23 -5.53
N ALA A 361 24.95 -12.04 -6.13
CA ALA A 361 23.51 -12.03 -5.84
C ALA A 361 23.21 -12.33 -4.36
N VAL A 362 23.84 -13.38 -3.81
CA VAL A 362 23.69 -13.75 -2.39
C VAL A 362 24.25 -12.66 -1.48
N ALA A 363 25.41 -12.09 -1.83
CA ALA A 363 26.00 -10.98 -1.09
C ALA A 363 25.06 -9.75 -1.09
N TYR A 364 24.52 -9.39 -2.26
CA TYR A 364 23.58 -8.28 -2.39
C TYR A 364 22.30 -8.49 -1.55
N ILE A 365 21.67 -9.68 -1.63
CA ILE A 365 20.50 -10.00 -0.78
C ILE A 365 20.85 -9.87 0.70
N THR A 366 22.01 -10.39 1.10
CA THR A 366 22.47 -10.36 2.50
C THR A 366 22.66 -8.91 2.99
N VAL A 367 23.28 -8.06 2.17
CA VAL A 367 23.45 -6.63 2.47
C VAL A 367 22.11 -5.92 2.56
N VAL A 368 21.20 -6.14 1.61
CA VAL A 368 19.86 -5.52 1.63
C VAL A 368 19.10 -5.93 2.89
N LEU A 369 19.07 -7.22 3.24
CA LEU A 369 18.38 -7.70 4.43
C LEU A 369 19.04 -7.18 5.72
N GLY A 370 20.38 -7.15 5.77
CA GLY A 370 21.13 -6.62 6.91
C GLY A 370 20.86 -5.14 7.16
N LEU A 371 20.98 -4.31 6.12
CA LEU A 371 20.68 -2.88 6.21
C LEU A 371 19.20 -2.63 6.52
N SER A 372 18.29 -3.41 5.93
CA SER A 372 16.86 -3.31 6.20
C SER A 372 16.51 -3.61 7.65
N TRP A 373 17.23 -4.54 8.27
CA TRP A 373 17.07 -4.81 9.69
C TRP A 373 17.59 -3.67 10.58
N VAL A 374 18.74 -3.09 10.21
CA VAL A 374 19.32 -1.94 10.91
C VAL A 374 18.36 -0.74 10.85
N THR A 375 17.87 -0.37 9.67
CA THR A 375 16.92 0.74 9.50
C THR A 375 15.59 0.45 10.19
N TYR A 376 15.09 -0.79 10.14
CA TYR A 376 13.90 -1.17 10.89
C TYR A 376 14.08 -0.94 12.40
N ARG A 377 15.21 -1.37 12.97
CA ARG A 377 15.48 -1.25 14.41
C ARG A 377 15.74 0.18 14.86
N LEU A 378 16.48 0.96 14.07
CA LEU A 378 16.94 2.30 14.46
C LEU A 378 15.98 3.42 14.05
N VAL A 379 15.17 3.22 13.01
CA VAL A 379 14.31 4.28 12.45
C VAL A 379 12.85 3.90 12.51
N GLU A 380 12.45 2.79 11.88
CA GLU A 380 11.03 2.45 11.78
C GLU A 380 10.41 2.14 13.15
N ARG A 381 10.99 1.22 13.91
CA ARG A 381 10.44 0.76 15.20
C ARG A 381 10.37 1.89 16.24
N PRO A 382 11.41 2.73 16.42
CA PRO A 382 11.34 3.87 17.34
C PRO A 382 10.28 4.89 16.92
N MET A 383 10.21 5.25 15.63
CA MET A 383 9.24 6.23 15.14
C MET A 383 7.80 5.73 15.22
N GLN A 384 7.55 4.45 14.92
CA GLN A 384 6.23 3.85 15.15
C GLN A 384 5.86 3.82 16.63
N THR A 385 6.84 3.63 17.53
CA THR A 385 6.61 3.69 18.99
C THR A 385 6.26 5.11 19.43
N LEU A 386 6.97 6.11 18.92
CA LEU A 386 6.66 7.51 19.15
C LEU A 386 5.25 7.88 18.65
N GLY A 387 4.89 7.48 17.43
CA GLY A 387 3.55 7.69 16.88
C GLY A 387 2.44 7.05 17.73
N ARG A 388 2.68 5.85 18.30
CA ARG A 388 1.76 5.22 19.25
C ARG A 388 1.64 6.00 20.56
N ARG A 389 2.73 6.54 21.10
CA ARG A 389 2.72 7.37 22.30
C ARG A 389 1.92 8.66 22.07
N LEU A 390 2.20 9.36 20.97
CA LEU A 390 1.47 10.58 20.61
C LEU A 390 -0.02 10.31 20.34
N SER A 391 -0.36 9.17 19.72
CA SER A 391 -1.76 8.79 19.50
C SER A 391 -2.55 8.58 20.80
N ARG A 392 -1.90 8.10 21.86
CA ARG A 392 -2.51 7.91 23.18
C ARG A 392 -2.68 9.22 23.95
N ALA A 393 -1.89 10.24 23.62
CA ALA A 393 -2.01 11.57 24.22
C ALA A 393 -3.20 12.37 23.65
N LEU A 394 -3.77 11.94 22.52
CA LEU A 394 -4.97 12.57 21.96
C LEU A 394 -6.19 12.26 22.84
N PRO A 395 -7.13 13.23 23.03
CA PRO A 395 -8.37 13.00 23.75
C PRO A 395 -9.10 11.75 23.25
N GLU A 396 -9.74 11.02 24.15
CA GLU A 396 -10.54 9.86 23.75
C GLU A 396 -11.65 10.29 22.78
N PRO A 397 -11.88 9.54 21.69
CA PRO A 397 -13.01 9.80 20.82
C PRO A 397 -14.31 9.66 21.62
N PRO A 398 -15.33 10.49 21.33
CA PRO A 398 -16.62 10.35 21.97
C PRO A 398 -17.14 8.93 21.73
N VAL A 399 -17.49 8.24 22.82
CA VAL A 399 -18.10 6.91 22.75
C VAL A 399 -19.35 7.03 21.90
N PRO A 400 -19.54 6.20 20.85
CA PRO A 400 -20.79 6.21 20.12
C PRO A 400 -21.89 5.87 21.12
N THR A 401 -22.79 6.82 21.38
CA THR A 401 -24.03 6.55 22.07
C THR A 401 -24.76 5.52 21.23
N ARG A 402 -24.69 4.23 21.61
CA ARG A 402 -25.68 3.26 21.15
C ARG A 402 -27.02 3.89 21.52
N GLY A 403 -27.85 4.17 20.51
CA GLY A 403 -29.17 4.70 20.73
C GLY A 403 -29.82 3.88 21.82
N ARG A 404 -30.18 4.54 22.93
CA ARG A 404 -31.25 4.03 23.78
C ARG A 404 -32.47 4.08 22.88
N GLU A 405 -32.74 2.97 22.20
CA GLU A 405 -34.09 2.70 21.74
C GLU A 405 -34.97 2.83 22.98
N THR A 406 -35.79 3.86 22.93
CA THR A 406 -36.89 4.12 23.84
C THR A 406 -37.75 2.86 23.87
N VAL A 407 -37.60 2.03 24.89
CA VAL A 407 -38.66 1.13 25.31
C VAL A 407 -39.75 2.03 25.89
N SER A 408 -40.62 2.53 25.01
CA SER A 408 -41.90 3.09 25.38
C SER A 408 -42.71 1.95 25.99
N ALA A 409 -42.72 1.86 27.31
CA ALA A 409 -43.70 1.07 28.03
C ALA A 409 -45.04 1.78 27.94
N SER A 410 -45.72 1.58 26.82
CA SER A 410 -47.15 1.81 26.66
C SER A 410 -47.73 0.50 26.12
N ASN A 411 -48.22 -0.34 27.04
CA ASN A 411 -49.31 -1.31 26.86
C ASN A 411 -49.23 -2.43 27.92
N LEU A 412 -49.82 -2.19 29.08
CA LEU A 412 -50.60 -3.14 29.87
C LEU A 412 -51.69 -2.24 30.50
N GLY A 413 -52.99 -2.38 30.22
CA GLY A 413 -53.72 -3.63 30.01
C GLY A 413 -54.16 -4.12 31.37
#